data_AF-A0A7C7ZPU8-F1
#
_entry.id   AF-A0A7C7ZPU8-F1
#
_cell.length_a   1.000
_cell.length_b   1.000
_cell.length_c   1.000
_cell.angle_alpha   90.00
_cell.angle_beta   90.00
_cell.angle_gamma   90.00
#
_symmetry.space_group_name_H-M   'P 1'
#
loop_
_entity.id
_entity.type
_entity.pdbx_description
1 polymer ?
#
loop_
_entity_poly.entity_id
_entity_poly.type
_entity_poly.pdbx_seq_one_letter_code
_entity_poly.pdbx_strand_id
1 'polypeptide(L)'
;DLLLPDDDERIGVQAGALSEWCQGFLYGVAYMGVGDDKEWEEESRGVLRDLMEISRLDADNTDDSDEQAFVELHEYVRIGVHMLLEELQPPDEGDDTDSPTVH
;
A
#
# COMPACT_ATOMS: atom_id res chain seq x y z
N ASP A 1 5.47 5.75 6.27
CA ASP A 1 6.80 5.31 5.82
C ASP A 1 6.84 3.79 5.92
N LEU A 2 7.45 3.09 4.95
CA LEU A 2 7.32 1.64 4.79
C LEU A 2 8.25 0.82 5.71
N LEU A 3 9.01 1.46 6.60
CA LEU A 3 9.92 0.82 7.57
C LEU A 3 10.88 -0.18 6.90
N LEU A 4 11.39 0.16 5.72
CA LEU A 4 12.36 -0.66 4.99
C LEU A 4 13.78 -0.46 5.55
N PRO A 5 14.72 -1.37 5.23
CA PRO A 5 16.14 -1.17 5.49
C PRO A 5 16.66 0.13 4.87
N ASP A 6 17.78 0.63 5.40
CA ASP A 6 18.46 1.81 4.87
C ASP A 6 18.93 1.61 3.41
N ASP A 7 19.10 2.70 2.69
CA ASP A 7 19.41 2.71 1.25
C ASP A 7 20.82 2.24 0.91
N ASP A 8 21.71 2.12 1.91
CA ASP A 8 23.07 1.58 1.81
C ASP A 8 23.12 0.04 1.89
N GLU A 9 22.02 -0.61 2.23
CA GLU A 9 21.90 -2.07 2.16
C GLU A 9 21.82 -2.57 0.71
N ARG A 10 22.20 -3.83 0.50
CA ARG A 10 22.09 -4.45 -0.82
C ARG A 10 20.66 -4.37 -1.37
N ILE A 11 20.52 -4.05 -2.65
CA ILE A 11 19.21 -3.88 -3.27
C ILE A 11 18.29 -5.10 -3.14
N GLY A 12 18.82 -6.33 -3.21
CA GLY A 12 18.04 -7.54 -2.96
C GLY A 12 17.50 -7.65 -1.53
N VAL A 13 18.20 -7.09 -0.54
CA VAL A 13 17.71 -7.03 0.86
C VAL A 13 16.54 -6.04 0.94
N GLN A 14 16.68 -4.87 0.30
CA GLN A 14 15.62 -3.86 0.26
C GLN A 14 14.38 -4.36 -0.50
N ALA A 15 14.57 -5.01 -1.66
CA ALA A 15 13.50 -5.60 -2.47
C ALA A 15 12.79 -6.76 -1.74
N GLY A 16 13.54 -7.61 -1.05
CA GLY A 16 12.98 -8.65 -0.19
C GLY A 16 12.12 -8.07 0.93
N ALA A 17 12.61 -7.02 1.62
CA ALA A 17 11.85 -6.34 2.65
C ALA A 17 10.56 -5.68 2.12
N LEU A 18 10.60 -5.09 0.91
CA LEU A 18 9.41 -4.53 0.27
C LEU A 18 8.37 -5.63 -0.06
N SER A 19 8.82 -6.79 -0.52
CA SER A 19 7.97 -7.97 -0.75
C SER A 19 7.28 -8.41 0.55
N GLU A 20 8.03 -8.59 1.63
CA GLU A 20 7.50 -8.93 2.96
C GLU A 20 6.54 -7.86 3.49
N TRP A 21 6.86 -6.59 3.27
CA TRP A 21 5.98 -5.48 3.66
C TRP A 21 4.63 -5.55 2.94
N CYS A 22 4.64 -5.79 1.62
CA CYS A 22 3.42 -5.96 0.84
C CYS A 22 2.58 -7.15 1.33
N GLN A 23 3.22 -8.27 1.70
CA GLN A 23 2.53 -9.42 2.31
C GLN A 23 1.83 -9.02 3.62
N GLY A 24 2.54 -8.31 4.51
CA GLY A 24 1.99 -7.85 5.79
C GLY A 24 0.81 -6.89 5.61
N PHE A 25 0.93 -5.95 4.67
CA PHE A 25 -0.15 -5.02 4.34
C PHE A 25 -1.40 -5.76 3.82
N LEU A 26 -1.23 -6.65 2.83
CA LEU A 26 -2.34 -7.44 2.27
C LEU A 26 -2.99 -8.34 3.33
N TYR A 27 -2.20 -8.92 4.25
CA TYR A 27 -2.74 -9.67 5.37
C TYR A 27 -3.61 -8.78 6.28
N GLY A 28 -3.16 -7.57 6.58
CA GLY A 28 -3.94 -6.58 7.34
C GLY A 28 -5.26 -6.23 6.66
N VAL A 29 -5.22 -6.00 5.34
CA VAL A 29 -6.41 -5.73 4.51
C VAL A 29 -7.40 -6.90 4.54
N ALA A 30 -6.91 -8.13 4.46
CA ALA A 30 -7.76 -9.31 4.59
C ALA A 30 -8.34 -9.45 6.01
N TYR A 31 -7.53 -9.19 7.04
CA TYR A 31 -7.93 -9.32 8.44
C TYR A 31 -9.04 -8.35 8.85
N MET A 32 -9.06 -7.12 8.31
CA MET A 32 -10.14 -6.16 8.56
C MET A 32 -11.49 -6.59 7.96
N GLY A 33 -11.56 -7.72 7.23
CA GLY A 33 -12.79 -8.24 6.63
C GLY A 33 -13.22 -7.47 5.39
N VAL A 34 -12.34 -6.61 4.86
CA VAL A 34 -12.62 -5.71 3.75
C VAL A 34 -12.30 -6.35 2.39
N GLY A 35 -11.66 -7.51 2.37
CA GLY A 35 -11.28 -8.22 1.14
C GLY A 35 -12.46 -8.51 0.21
N ASP A 36 -13.38 -9.39 0.63
CA ASP A 36 -14.45 -9.90 -0.23
C ASP A 36 -15.76 -9.09 -0.16
N ASP A 37 -15.99 -8.36 0.94
CA ASP A 37 -17.26 -7.68 1.20
C ASP A 37 -17.26 -6.18 0.82
N LYS A 38 -16.09 -5.57 0.54
CA LYS A 38 -16.02 -4.18 0.06
C LYS A 38 -15.99 -4.12 -1.46
N GLU A 39 -16.84 -3.26 -2.00
CA GLU A 39 -16.76 -2.86 -3.40
C GLU A 39 -15.66 -1.83 -3.60
N TRP A 40 -14.44 -2.33 -3.86
CA TRP A 40 -13.29 -1.50 -4.24
C TRP A 40 -13.49 -0.81 -5.59
N GLU A 41 -12.93 0.40 -5.74
CA GLU A 41 -12.81 1.03 -7.05
C GLU A 41 -11.90 0.21 -8.00
N GLU A 42 -12.07 0.38 -9.32
CA GLU A 42 -11.29 -0.38 -10.31
C GLU A 42 -9.78 -0.16 -10.16
N GLU A 43 -9.38 1.09 -9.89
CA GLU A 43 -7.99 1.47 -9.68
C GLU A 43 -7.42 0.81 -8.42
N SER A 44 -8.16 0.83 -7.31
CA SER A 44 -7.81 0.13 -6.06
C SER A 44 -7.68 -1.38 -6.22
N ARG A 45 -8.55 -2.01 -7.00
CA ARG A 45 -8.40 -3.44 -7.36
C ARG A 45 -7.12 -3.69 -8.16
N GLY A 46 -6.75 -2.76 -9.04
CA GLY A 46 -5.48 -2.78 -9.77
C GLY A 46 -4.29 -2.77 -8.82
N VAL A 47 -4.24 -1.80 -7.92
CA VAL A 47 -3.17 -1.68 -6.91
C VAL A 47 -3.10 -2.93 -6.02
N LEU A 48 -4.22 -3.44 -5.53
CA LEU A 48 -4.24 -4.66 -4.70
C LEU A 48 -3.65 -5.87 -5.43
N ARG A 49 -3.93 -6.01 -6.73
CA ARG A 49 -3.34 -7.07 -7.56
C ARG A 49 -1.85 -6.86 -7.73
N ASP A 50 -1.41 -5.65 -7.99
CA ASP A 50 0.01 -5.36 -8.20
C ASP A 50 0.80 -5.57 -6.90
N LEU A 51 0.27 -5.16 -5.75
CA LEU A 51 0.84 -5.47 -4.43
C LEU A 51 0.93 -6.99 -4.21
N MET A 52 -0.04 -7.77 -4.70
CA MET A 52 0.02 -9.23 -4.62
C MET A 52 1.13 -9.82 -5.48
N GLU A 53 1.40 -9.27 -6.66
CA GLU A 53 2.55 -9.68 -7.48
C GLU A 53 3.88 -9.27 -6.83
N ILE A 54 3.98 -8.05 -6.29
CA ILE A 54 5.18 -7.57 -5.58
C ILE A 54 5.46 -8.42 -4.33
N SER A 55 4.41 -8.84 -3.63
CA SER A 55 4.52 -9.72 -2.44
C SER A 55 5.14 -11.10 -2.73
N ARG A 56 5.32 -11.44 -4.01
CA ARG A 56 5.90 -12.70 -4.49
C ARG A 56 7.22 -12.49 -5.23
N LEU A 57 7.76 -11.27 -5.20
CA LEU A 57 9.00 -10.93 -5.87
C LEU A 57 10.15 -11.78 -5.31
N ASP A 58 10.91 -12.40 -6.22
CA ASP A 58 12.14 -13.12 -5.90
C ASP A 58 13.31 -12.14 -5.96
N ALA A 59 13.77 -11.71 -4.80
CA ALA A 59 14.83 -10.70 -4.66
C ALA A 59 16.25 -11.30 -4.75
N ASP A 60 16.39 -12.62 -4.83
CA ASP A 60 17.71 -13.28 -4.86
C ASP A 60 18.47 -13.00 -6.16
N ASN A 61 17.76 -12.62 -7.22
CA ASN A 61 18.34 -12.31 -8.54
C ASN A 61 18.50 -10.80 -8.80
N THR A 62 18.20 -9.93 -7.83
CA THR A 62 18.31 -8.48 -7.98
C THR A 62 19.77 -8.01 -7.82
N ASP A 63 20.21 -7.11 -8.69
CA ASP A 63 21.55 -6.51 -8.65
C ASP A 63 21.52 -4.97 -8.72
N ASP A 64 22.66 -4.32 -8.53
CA ASP A 64 22.76 -2.85 -8.43
C ASP A 64 22.19 -2.12 -9.67
N SER A 65 22.04 -2.78 -10.82
CA SER A 65 21.41 -2.16 -12.00
C SER A 65 19.89 -1.97 -11.83
N ASP A 66 19.28 -2.66 -10.86
CA ASP A 66 17.85 -2.58 -10.52
C ASP A 66 17.51 -1.45 -9.52
N GLU A 67 18.49 -0.70 -9.02
CA GLU A 67 18.28 0.38 -8.03
C GLU A 67 17.21 1.38 -8.46
N GLN A 68 17.26 1.85 -9.72
CA GLN A 68 16.28 2.78 -10.24
C GLN A 68 14.87 2.16 -10.31
N ALA A 69 14.78 0.89 -10.72
CA ALA A 69 13.52 0.17 -10.80
C ALA A 69 12.92 -0.05 -9.40
N PHE A 70 13.77 -0.34 -8.41
CA PHE A 70 13.34 -0.47 -7.02
C PHE A 70 12.82 0.85 -6.45
N VAL A 71 13.49 1.99 -6.70
CA VAL A 71 13.01 3.31 -6.24
C VAL A 71 11.62 3.62 -6.82
N GLU A 72 11.41 3.32 -8.10
CA GLU A 72 10.10 3.47 -8.74
C GLU A 72 9.05 2.55 -8.11
N LEU A 73 9.40 1.30 -7.84
CA LEU A 73 8.51 0.33 -7.20
C LEU A 73 8.16 0.73 -5.76
N HIS A 74 9.13 1.19 -4.99
CA HIS A 74 8.96 1.70 -3.64
C HIS A 74 7.97 2.88 -3.61
N GLU A 75 8.15 3.83 -4.54
CA GLU A 75 7.24 4.98 -4.65
C GLU A 75 5.84 4.55 -5.11
N TYR A 76 5.74 3.62 -6.07
CA TYR A 76 4.47 3.05 -6.50
C TYR A 76 3.70 2.44 -5.32
N VAL A 77 4.36 1.60 -4.51
CA VAL A 77 3.76 1.00 -3.31
C VAL A 77 3.32 2.08 -2.33
N ARG A 78 4.15 3.10 -2.08
CA ARG A 78 3.82 4.19 -1.15
C ARG A 78 2.55 4.94 -1.55
N ILE A 79 2.41 5.30 -2.83
CA ILE A 79 1.24 6.02 -3.34
C ILE A 79 0.02 5.09 -3.41
N GLY A 80 0.18 3.87 -3.90
CA GLY A 80 -0.90 2.89 -3.97
C GLY A 80 -1.49 2.57 -2.60
N VAL A 81 -0.64 2.41 -1.59
CA VAL A 81 -1.09 2.21 -0.20
C VAL A 81 -1.84 3.42 0.32
N HIS A 82 -1.39 4.64 0.03
CA HIS A 82 -2.10 5.84 0.45
C HIS A 82 -3.52 5.89 -0.11
N MET A 83 -3.66 5.65 -1.41
CA MET A 83 -4.95 5.57 -2.11
C MET A 83 -5.86 4.49 -1.50
N LEU A 84 -5.32 3.30 -1.24
CA LEU A 84 -6.09 2.23 -0.60
C LEU A 84 -6.55 2.62 0.81
N LEU A 85 -5.70 3.28 1.59
CA LEU A 85 -6.06 3.73 2.94
C LEU A 85 -7.11 4.85 2.94
N GLU A 86 -7.07 5.76 1.97
CA GLU A 86 -8.10 6.79 1.79
C GLU A 86 -9.47 6.18 1.54
N GLU A 87 -9.55 5.16 0.68
CA GLU A 87 -10.81 4.46 0.40
C GLU A 87 -11.34 3.65 1.60
N LEU A 88 -10.48 3.37 2.58
CA LEU A 88 -10.83 2.68 3.82
C LEU A 88 -11.24 3.62 4.94
N GLN A 89 -11.05 4.93 4.77
CA GLN A 89 -11.52 5.87 5.77
C GLN A 89 -13.06 5.79 5.85
N PRO A 90 -13.64 5.79 7.06
CA PRO A 90 -15.08 5.97 7.19
C PRO A 90 -15.46 7.29 6.52
N PRO A 91 -16.67 7.40 5.93
CA PRO A 91 -17.14 8.68 5.42
C PRO A 91 -17.03 9.70 6.54
N ASP A 92 -16.43 10.86 6.24
CA ASP A 92 -16.28 11.96 7.17
C ASP A 92 -17.66 12.22 7.78
N GLU A 93 -17.80 12.03 9.10
CA GLU A 93 -18.99 12.43 9.83
C GLU A 93 -18.99 13.95 9.76
N GLY A 94 -19.51 14.47 8.65
CA GLY A 94 -19.65 15.89 8.41
C GLY A 94 -20.27 16.50 9.65
N ASP A 95 -19.62 17.55 10.13
CA ASP A 95 -20.06 18.42 11.20
C ASP A 95 -21.55 18.74 11.07
N ASP A 96 -22.39 17.90 11.67
CA ASP A 96 -23.80 18.16 11.99
C ASP A 96 -23.81 19.16 13.16
N THR A 97 -23.13 20.31 13.00
CA THR A 97 -23.60 21.53 13.65
C THR A 97 -24.69 22.13 12.79
N ASP A 98 -25.83 21.44 12.77
CA ASP A 98 -27.14 22.07 12.67
C ASP A 98 -27.28 23.01 13.88
N SER A 99 -26.60 24.17 13.82
CA SER A 99 -26.93 25.29 14.69
C SER A 99 -28.20 25.90 14.12
N PRO A 100 -29.35 25.82 14.83
CA PRO A 100 -30.57 26.40 14.35
C PRO A 100 -30.35 27.91 14.31
N THR A 101 -30.34 28.49 13.11
CA THR A 101 -30.31 29.95 12.96
C THR A 101 -31.64 30.45 13.50
N VAL A 102 -31.63 30.97 14.75
CA VAL A 102 -32.81 31.53 15.40
C VAL A 102 -33.30 32.73 14.59
N HIS A 103 -34.59 32.69 14.30
CA HIS A 103 -35.36 33.60 13.47
C HIS A 103 -35.50 35.02 14.04
#